data_AF-A0A933ZPP6-F1
#
_entry.id   AF-A0A933ZPP6-F1
#
_cell.length_a   1.000
_cell.length_b   1.000
_cell.length_c   1.000
_cell.angle_alpha   90.00
_cell.angle_beta   90.00
_cell.angle_gamma   90.00
#
_symmetry.space_group_name_H-M   'P 1'
#
loop_
_entity.id
_entity.type
_entity.pdbx_description
1 polymer ?
#
loop_
_entity_poly.entity_id
_entity_poly.type
_entity_poly.pdbx_seq_one_letter_code
_entity_poly.pdbx_strand_id
1 'polypeptide(L)'
;MRSTYLALVAAALLPACQCGETPPADTKKDAGKVIPPDAGDEIVLGRDTGACADQDEDGYGPGCPLGTDCDDQDREVHGGATEACGNGKDDDCDGETDEADCGCAWGSTRECFSGGASKAGVGICRRGLQRCDDNRWGSCVGQVLPGTEECDGLDNDCNGSTDEGKRNACGTCGDVPQEICGDGIDNDCNDQMDDGCGTCDPGCQCTAGAACVCHPPINQPCFSGSPQSAGVGECRSGLHDCVQQGAQYVWNLCRGEVLPLAEACADHLDNDCDGSADEDCACSGASQ
;
A
#
# COMPACT_ATOMS: atom_id res chain seq x y z
N MET A 1 -26.74 -39.40 -8.58
CA MET A 1 -27.86 -38.76 -7.88
C MET A 1 -27.70 -37.26 -8.05
N ARG A 2 -28.66 -36.63 -8.72
CA ARG A 2 -28.65 -35.20 -9.03
C ARG A 2 -28.90 -34.42 -7.74
N SER A 3 -27.96 -33.60 -7.30
CA SER A 3 -28.21 -32.61 -6.25
C SER A 3 -27.99 -31.23 -6.85
N THR A 4 -29.06 -30.72 -7.44
CA THR A 4 -29.25 -29.34 -7.88
C THR A 4 -29.23 -28.42 -6.66
N TYR A 5 -28.11 -27.74 -6.40
CA TYR A 5 -28.09 -26.57 -5.53
C TYR A 5 -28.51 -25.35 -6.37
N LEU A 6 -29.83 -25.11 -6.40
CA LEU A 6 -30.42 -23.82 -6.71
C LEU A 6 -30.16 -22.92 -5.48
N ALA A 7 -29.12 -22.11 -5.52
CA ALA A 7 -28.95 -21.01 -4.58
C ALA A 7 -29.42 -19.71 -5.27
N LEU A 8 -30.40 -19.08 -4.65
CA LEU A 8 -31.13 -17.91 -5.13
C LEU A 8 -30.17 -16.76 -5.51
N VAL A 9 -30.32 -16.28 -6.75
CA VAL A 9 -29.85 -14.97 -7.16
C VAL A 9 -30.74 -13.93 -6.47
N ALA A 10 -30.27 -13.41 -5.34
CA ALA A 10 -30.87 -12.23 -4.73
C ALA A 10 -30.54 -11.02 -5.63
N ALA A 11 -31.49 -10.65 -6.49
CA ALA A 11 -31.46 -9.38 -7.19
C ALA A 11 -31.54 -8.26 -6.14
N ALA A 12 -30.38 -7.69 -5.80
CA ALA A 12 -30.30 -6.46 -5.03
C ALA A 12 -30.95 -5.36 -5.87
N LEU A 13 -32.19 -5.02 -5.49
CA LEU A 13 -32.88 -3.83 -5.95
C LEU A 13 -32.02 -2.62 -5.59
N LEU A 14 -31.41 -2.02 -6.61
CA LEU A 14 -30.83 -0.68 -6.54
C LEU A 14 -31.94 0.27 -6.08
N PRO A 15 -31.79 1.00 -4.96
CA PRO A 15 -32.69 2.10 -4.68
C PRO A 15 -32.48 3.17 -5.77
N ALA A 16 -33.57 3.49 -6.44
CA ALA A 16 -33.65 4.59 -7.40
C ALA A 16 -33.09 5.87 -6.80
N CYS A 17 -32.36 6.61 -7.62
CA CYS A 17 -31.91 7.97 -7.34
C CYS A 17 -33.12 8.83 -6.97
N GLN A 18 -33.27 9.13 -5.68
CA GLN A 18 -34.27 10.06 -5.16
C GLN A 18 -33.65 11.45 -5.11
N CYS A 19 -33.98 12.29 -6.09
CA CYS A 19 -33.87 13.73 -5.93
C CYS A 19 -35.02 14.17 -5.02
N GLY A 20 -34.69 14.65 -3.82
CA GLY A 20 -35.64 15.41 -3.01
C GLY A 20 -35.58 15.07 -1.54
N GLU A 21 -34.52 15.52 -0.86
CA GLU A 21 -34.61 16.04 0.50
C GLU A 21 -33.67 17.24 0.58
N THR A 22 -34.25 18.42 0.72
CA THR A 22 -33.55 19.68 1.02
C THR A 22 -32.73 19.51 2.30
N PRO A 23 -31.48 20.01 2.37
CA PRO A 23 -30.75 20.04 3.62
C PRO A 23 -31.54 20.84 4.67
N PRO A 24 -31.45 20.47 5.97
CA PRO A 24 -32.10 21.22 7.03
C PRO A 24 -31.63 22.67 6.97
N ALA A 25 -32.58 23.60 6.98
CA ALA A 25 -32.28 25.01 7.15
C ALA A 25 -31.46 25.17 8.43
N ASP A 26 -30.17 25.45 8.28
CA ASP A 26 -29.34 25.98 9.35
C ASP A 26 -29.92 27.35 9.72
N THR A 27 -30.86 27.33 10.68
CA THR A 27 -31.25 28.52 11.43
C THR A 27 -30.10 28.88 12.38
N LYS A 28 -28.95 29.26 11.82
CA LYS A 28 -28.03 30.14 12.53
C LYS A 28 -28.41 31.55 12.13
N LYS A 29 -29.31 32.06 12.95
CA LYS A 29 -29.73 33.44 13.09
C LYS A 29 -28.50 34.32 13.23
N ASP A 30 -27.90 34.74 12.12
CA ASP A 30 -27.21 36.01 12.11
C ASP A 30 -28.30 37.04 12.39
N ALA A 31 -28.13 37.69 13.54
CA ALA A 31 -29.02 38.71 14.02
C ALA A 31 -28.99 39.85 12.99
N GLY A 32 -29.90 39.77 12.02
CA GLY A 32 -30.47 40.92 11.37
C GLY A 32 -30.80 41.89 12.49
N LYS A 33 -30.03 42.97 12.55
CA LYS A 33 -30.36 44.12 13.37
C LYS A 33 -31.69 44.62 12.82
N VAL A 34 -32.76 44.20 13.47
CA VAL A 34 -34.13 44.65 13.20
C VAL A 34 -34.11 46.15 13.43
N ILE A 35 -34.05 46.94 12.36
CA ILE A 35 -34.28 48.38 12.45
C ILE A 35 -35.80 48.54 12.57
N PRO A 36 -36.31 49.11 13.67
CA PRO A 36 -37.73 49.24 13.93
C PRO A 36 -38.43 50.19 12.93
N PRO A 37 -39.71 49.97 12.60
CA PRO A 37 -40.49 50.93 11.84
C PRO A 37 -40.92 52.10 12.74
N ASP A 38 -40.63 53.30 12.28
CA ASP A 38 -41.11 54.62 12.73
C ASP A 38 -40.71 55.12 14.13
N ALA A 39 -39.59 55.85 14.16
CA ALA A 39 -39.51 57.21 14.73
C ALA A 39 -38.23 57.88 14.19
N GLY A 40 -38.39 59.03 13.51
CA GLY A 40 -37.40 59.60 12.60
C GLY A 40 -35.98 59.81 13.14
N ASP A 41 -35.02 59.35 12.34
CA ASP A 41 -33.77 60.07 12.01
C ASP A 41 -33.22 59.39 10.74
N GLU A 42 -32.84 60.18 9.73
CA GLU A 42 -32.53 59.67 8.38
C GLU A 42 -31.16 58.98 8.33
N ILE A 43 -31.15 57.71 7.91
CA ILE A 43 -29.99 57.09 7.27
C ILE A 43 -30.50 56.47 5.97
N VAL A 44 -30.38 57.24 4.89
CA VAL A 44 -30.67 56.78 3.52
C VAL A 44 -29.44 56.02 3.04
N LEU A 45 -29.50 54.69 3.04
CA LEU A 45 -28.59 53.83 2.28
C LEU A 45 -29.39 53.34 1.05
N GLY A 46 -28.89 53.59 -0.15
CA GLY A 46 -29.42 53.00 -1.39
C GLY A 46 -30.67 53.65 -1.97
N ARG A 47 -30.67 54.97 -2.17
CA ARG A 47 -31.64 55.58 -3.08
C ARG A 47 -30.91 56.70 -3.79
N ASP A 48 -31.11 56.79 -5.12
CA ASP A 48 -30.81 57.94 -5.98
C ASP A 48 -31.35 59.25 -5.34
N THR A 49 -30.70 59.69 -4.29
CA THR A 49 -30.73 61.07 -3.83
C THR A 49 -29.82 61.74 -4.83
N GLY A 50 -30.23 62.84 -5.47
CA GLY A 50 -29.47 63.45 -6.58
C GLY A 50 -28.05 63.93 -6.26
N ALA A 51 -27.48 63.51 -5.13
CA ALA A 51 -26.09 63.67 -4.72
C ALA A 51 -25.25 62.38 -4.83
N CYS A 52 -25.83 61.17 -4.88
CA CYS A 52 -25.11 59.89 -5.01
C CYS A 52 -25.79 59.06 -6.11
N ALA A 53 -25.02 58.73 -7.15
CA ALA A 53 -25.41 57.79 -8.20
C ALA A 53 -24.84 56.42 -7.80
N ASP A 54 -25.76 55.50 -7.48
CA ASP A 54 -25.50 54.17 -6.95
C ASP A 54 -26.62 53.26 -7.49
N GLN A 55 -26.38 52.67 -8.67
CA GLN A 55 -27.39 51.94 -9.45
C GLN A 55 -27.54 50.48 -9.01
N ASP A 56 -26.50 49.89 -8.45
CA ASP A 56 -26.54 48.54 -7.89
C ASP A 56 -26.78 48.50 -6.38
N GLU A 57 -26.81 49.64 -5.69
CA GLU A 57 -27.10 49.79 -4.26
C GLU A 57 -26.02 49.22 -3.33
N ASP A 58 -24.74 49.23 -3.72
CA ASP A 58 -23.61 48.84 -2.88
C ASP A 58 -23.04 50.01 -2.02
N GLY A 59 -23.46 51.25 -2.33
CA GLY A 59 -23.08 52.47 -1.64
C GLY A 59 -21.80 53.15 -2.15
N TYR A 60 -21.21 52.64 -3.22
CA TYR A 60 -20.14 53.25 -4.00
C TYR A 60 -20.73 53.95 -5.24
N GLY A 61 -19.97 54.87 -5.81
CA GLY A 61 -20.37 55.59 -7.02
C GLY A 61 -20.25 57.11 -6.94
N PRO A 62 -20.53 57.82 -8.05
CA PRO A 62 -20.33 59.27 -8.13
C PRO A 62 -21.12 60.04 -7.05
N GLY A 63 -20.39 60.57 -6.07
CA GLY A 63 -20.95 61.37 -4.97
C GLY A 63 -21.44 60.54 -3.77
N CYS A 64 -21.13 59.24 -3.75
CA CYS A 64 -21.50 58.35 -2.67
C CYS A 64 -20.47 58.35 -1.52
N PRO A 65 -20.87 57.99 -0.28
CA PRO A 65 -20.01 58.12 0.90
C PRO A 65 -18.90 57.06 0.99
N LEU A 66 -19.07 55.89 0.38
CA LEU A 66 -18.12 54.77 0.51
C LEU A 66 -16.96 54.87 -0.48
N GLY A 67 -17.13 55.56 -1.61
CA GLY A 67 -16.05 55.80 -2.56
C GLY A 67 -16.54 55.93 -3.99
N THR A 68 -15.59 55.85 -4.91
CA THR A 68 -15.85 55.78 -6.36
C THR A 68 -16.21 54.38 -6.79
N ASP A 69 -16.95 54.27 -7.88
CA ASP A 69 -17.29 53.04 -8.57
C ASP A 69 -17.10 53.26 -10.08
N CYS A 70 -16.46 52.30 -10.74
CA CYS A 70 -16.17 52.29 -12.16
C CYS A 70 -17.13 51.39 -12.97
N ASP A 71 -17.93 50.54 -12.32
CA ASP A 71 -19.06 49.78 -12.90
C ASP A 71 -20.27 49.75 -11.95
N ASP A 72 -21.02 50.86 -11.95
CA ASP A 72 -22.27 51.15 -11.19
C ASP A 72 -23.43 50.14 -11.39
N GLN A 73 -23.21 49.02 -12.09
CA GLN A 73 -24.16 47.93 -12.26
C GLN A 73 -23.69 46.61 -11.63
N ASP A 74 -22.50 46.58 -11.05
CA ASP A 74 -21.89 45.40 -10.45
C ASP A 74 -21.31 45.66 -9.05
N ARG A 75 -22.01 45.15 -8.04
CA ARG A 75 -21.68 45.32 -6.61
C ARG A 75 -20.32 44.77 -6.20
N GLU A 76 -19.68 43.98 -7.07
CA GLU A 76 -18.35 43.42 -6.83
C GLU A 76 -17.23 44.35 -7.35
N VAL A 77 -17.58 45.41 -8.09
CA VAL A 77 -16.66 46.41 -8.65
C VAL A 77 -16.84 47.73 -7.90
N HIS A 78 -15.83 48.15 -7.14
CA HIS A 78 -15.86 49.43 -6.45
C HIS A 78 -14.46 49.83 -5.95
N GLY A 79 -14.27 51.11 -5.63
CA GLY A 79 -13.01 51.64 -5.12
C GLY A 79 -12.45 50.86 -3.92
N GLY A 80 -11.32 50.18 -4.12
CA GLY A 80 -10.67 49.34 -3.10
C GLY A 80 -11.31 47.96 -2.87
N ALA A 81 -12.07 47.44 -3.83
CA ALA A 81 -12.48 46.04 -3.86
C ALA A 81 -11.26 45.09 -3.97
N THR A 82 -11.50 43.78 -3.93
CA THR A 82 -10.45 42.80 -4.20
C THR A 82 -10.51 42.38 -5.65
N GLU A 83 -9.40 42.55 -6.37
CA GLU A 83 -9.24 42.14 -7.76
C GLU A 83 -9.53 40.66 -8.02
N ALA A 84 -10.46 40.40 -8.95
CA ALA A 84 -10.87 39.08 -9.38
C ALA A 84 -10.17 38.69 -10.69
N CYS A 85 -8.96 38.16 -10.57
CA CYS A 85 -8.12 37.74 -11.70
C CYS A 85 -8.86 37.04 -12.86
N GLY A 86 -8.64 37.56 -14.07
CA GLY A 86 -9.05 36.97 -15.34
C GLY A 86 -10.51 37.21 -15.70
N ASN A 87 -11.20 38.13 -15.00
CA ASN A 87 -12.54 38.59 -15.36
C ASN A 87 -12.50 39.75 -16.37
N GLY A 88 -11.34 40.39 -16.57
CA GLY A 88 -11.14 41.51 -17.49
C GLY A 88 -11.79 42.82 -17.01
N LYS A 89 -11.99 42.98 -15.70
CA LYS A 89 -12.51 44.17 -15.04
C LYS A 89 -11.44 44.80 -14.14
N ASP A 90 -11.58 46.10 -13.93
CA ASP A 90 -10.88 46.87 -12.90
C ASP A 90 -11.82 46.84 -11.69
N ASP A 91 -11.74 45.79 -10.88
CA ASP A 91 -12.68 45.56 -9.77
C ASP A 91 -12.44 46.57 -8.64
N ASP A 92 -11.20 47.00 -8.41
CA ASP A 92 -10.84 47.95 -7.36
C ASP A 92 -10.78 49.42 -7.80
N CYS A 93 -11.05 49.68 -9.08
CA CYS A 93 -11.10 50.98 -9.73
C CYS A 93 -9.80 51.81 -9.60
N ASP A 94 -8.63 51.16 -9.56
CA ASP A 94 -7.33 51.82 -9.48
C ASP A 94 -6.75 52.24 -10.86
N GLY A 95 -7.39 51.77 -11.94
CA GLY A 95 -7.08 52.12 -13.32
C GLY A 95 -6.16 51.14 -14.04
N GLU A 96 -5.77 50.04 -13.41
CA GLU A 96 -5.21 48.87 -14.08
C GLU A 96 -6.35 47.84 -14.36
N THR A 97 -6.04 46.66 -14.89
CA THR A 97 -7.03 45.57 -15.03
C THR A 97 -6.30 44.25 -14.80
N ASP A 98 -6.82 43.38 -13.93
CA ASP A 98 -6.23 42.08 -13.59
C ASP A 98 -4.75 42.19 -13.11
N GLU A 99 -4.48 42.99 -12.07
CA GLU A 99 -3.11 43.34 -11.60
C GLU A 99 -2.36 42.20 -10.90
N ALA A 100 -1.09 42.46 -10.56
CA ALA A 100 -0.21 41.51 -9.90
C ALA A 100 -0.55 41.20 -8.43
N ASP A 101 -1.42 41.96 -7.75
CA ASP A 101 -1.92 41.59 -6.42
C ASP A 101 -3.00 40.49 -6.48
N CYS A 102 -3.37 40.12 -7.71
CA CYS A 102 -4.29 39.04 -7.97
C CYS A 102 -3.52 37.68 -7.88
N GLY A 103 -3.82 36.89 -6.83
CA GLY A 103 -3.16 35.62 -6.52
C GLY A 103 -3.32 34.50 -7.56
N CYS A 104 -4.52 34.29 -8.13
CA CYS A 104 -4.73 33.39 -9.27
C CYS A 104 -6.06 33.60 -10.01
N ALA A 105 -6.05 33.33 -11.32
CA ALA A 105 -7.24 33.37 -12.18
C ALA A 105 -8.29 32.33 -11.78
N TRP A 106 -9.56 32.74 -11.68
CA TRP A 106 -10.65 31.86 -11.27
C TRP A 106 -10.71 30.59 -12.13
N GLY A 107 -10.84 29.42 -11.47
CA GLY A 107 -10.97 28.14 -12.14
C GLY A 107 -9.68 27.60 -12.79
N SER A 108 -8.60 28.40 -12.84
CA SER A 108 -7.30 27.97 -13.32
C SER A 108 -6.75 26.82 -12.48
N THR A 109 -5.88 26.02 -13.09
CA THR A 109 -5.28 24.84 -12.46
C THR A 109 -3.77 24.85 -12.59
N ARG A 110 -3.08 24.37 -11.54
CA ARG A 110 -1.63 24.16 -11.59
C ARG A 110 -1.22 22.86 -10.90
N GLU A 111 -0.07 22.33 -11.29
CA GLU A 111 0.57 21.24 -10.55
C GLU A 111 1.00 21.69 -9.15
N CYS A 112 0.95 20.77 -8.21
CA CYS A 112 1.32 21.01 -6.82
C CYS A 112 1.93 19.76 -6.20
N PHE A 113 2.80 19.97 -5.22
CA PHE A 113 3.35 18.89 -4.41
C PHE A 113 3.92 19.45 -3.10
N SER A 114 3.37 19.05 -1.96
CA SER A 114 3.82 19.54 -0.66
C SER A 114 4.92 18.70 -0.01
N GLY A 115 5.30 17.57 -0.60
CA GLY A 115 6.30 16.63 -0.05
C GLY A 115 7.77 16.99 -0.32
N GLY A 116 8.06 18.18 -0.82
CA GLY A 116 9.39 18.62 -1.25
C GLY A 116 9.68 18.30 -2.72
N ALA A 117 10.23 19.27 -3.46
CA ALA A 117 10.34 19.19 -4.91
C ALA A 117 11.19 17.99 -5.41
N SER A 118 12.20 17.57 -4.64
CA SER A 118 13.07 16.45 -4.98
C SER A 118 12.42 15.08 -4.88
N LYS A 119 11.31 14.96 -4.14
CA LYS A 119 10.57 13.70 -3.95
C LYS A 119 9.39 13.55 -4.90
N ALA A 120 9.08 14.60 -5.68
CA ALA A 120 7.96 14.60 -6.61
C ALA A 120 8.26 13.68 -7.81
N GLY A 121 7.46 12.62 -7.99
CA GLY A 121 7.64 11.65 -9.07
C GLY A 121 8.70 10.58 -8.77
N VAL A 122 9.14 10.46 -7.51
CA VAL A 122 10.06 9.42 -7.04
C VAL A 122 9.23 8.36 -6.31
N GLY A 123 9.49 7.09 -6.61
CA GLY A 123 8.74 5.98 -6.00
C GLY A 123 7.24 6.07 -6.29
N ILE A 124 6.43 5.94 -5.24
CA ILE A 124 4.97 6.10 -5.34
C ILE A 124 4.51 7.56 -5.31
N CYS A 125 5.40 8.49 -4.93
CA CYS A 125 5.05 9.90 -4.79
C CYS A 125 4.74 10.55 -6.13
N ARG A 126 3.65 11.31 -6.17
CA ARG A 126 3.22 12.02 -7.38
C ARG A 126 2.64 13.38 -7.06
N ARG A 127 2.76 14.27 -8.05
CA ARG A 127 2.14 15.60 -8.03
C ARG A 127 0.62 15.48 -8.10
N GLY A 128 -0.05 16.43 -7.46
CA GLY A 128 -1.48 16.66 -7.58
C GLY A 128 -1.78 17.90 -8.41
N LEU A 129 -3.04 18.32 -8.37
CA LEU A 129 -3.51 19.57 -8.95
C LEU A 129 -4.16 20.46 -7.90
N GLN A 130 -3.87 21.75 -7.95
CA GLN A 130 -4.63 22.80 -7.27
C GLN A 130 -5.56 23.47 -8.28
N ARG A 131 -6.75 23.83 -7.84
CA ARG A 131 -7.66 24.73 -8.54
C ARG A 131 -7.70 26.06 -7.79
N CYS A 132 -7.70 27.16 -8.54
CA CYS A 132 -7.93 28.47 -7.98
C CYS A 132 -9.42 28.66 -7.69
N ASP A 133 -9.72 29.13 -6.49
CA ASP A 133 -11.05 29.52 -6.04
C ASP A 133 -10.90 30.83 -5.26
N ASP A 134 -11.69 31.85 -5.63
CA ASP A 134 -11.70 33.15 -4.96
C ASP A 134 -10.28 33.71 -4.71
N ASN A 135 -9.55 33.90 -5.83
CA ASN A 135 -8.19 34.43 -5.89
C ASN A 135 -7.12 33.64 -5.09
N ARG A 136 -7.43 32.41 -4.67
CA ARG A 136 -6.56 31.58 -3.83
C ARG A 136 -6.44 30.15 -4.36
N TRP A 137 -5.23 29.61 -4.30
CA TRP A 137 -5.00 28.20 -4.63
C TRP A 137 -5.57 27.30 -3.54
N GLY A 138 -6.53 26.45 -3.92
CA GLY A 138 -7.11 25.45 -3.04
C GLY A 138 -6.13 24.34 -2.63
N SER A 139 -6.63 23.28 -2.00
CA SER A 139 -5.81 22.13 -1.62
C SER A 139 -5.23 21.40 -2.83
N CYS A 140 -4.05 20.81 -2.65
CA CYS A 140 -3.42 19.98 -3.67
C CYS A 140 -4.08 18.60 -3.71
N VAL A 141 -4.96 18.37 -4.68
CA VAL A 141 -5.74 17.14 -4.80
C VAL A 141 -5.00 16.12 -5.65
N GLY A 142 -4.99 14.85 -5.22
CA GLY A 142 -4.43 13.73 -5.98
C GLY A 142 -2.93 13.49 -5.80
N GLN A 143 -2.24 14.33 -5.02
CA GLN A 143 -0.85 14.09 -4.65
C GLN A 143 -0.72 12.85 -3.75
N VAL A 144 0.41 12.15 -3.88
CA VAL A 144 0.83 11.09 -2.94
C VAL A 144 2.11 11.57 -2.29
N LEU A 145 2.07 11.75 -0.97
CA LEU A 145 3.17 12.34 -0.20
C LEU A 145 4.12 11.28 0.33
N PRO A 146 5.38 11.65 0.60
CA PRO A 146 6.33 10.80 1.30
C PRO A 146 5.79 10.30 2.63
N GLY A 147 5.81 8.98 2.79
CA GLY A 147 5.39 8.27 4.00
C GLY A 147 6.57 7.75 4.82
N THR A 148 6.26 6.83 5.72
CA THR A 148 7.26 6.01 6.39
C THR A 148 7.56 4.80 5.52
N GLU A 149 8.81 4.38 5.45
CA GLU A 149 9.19 3.21 4.68
C GLU A 149 8.59 1.92 5.27
N GLU A 150 7.97 1.14 4.40
CA GLU A 150 7.44 -0.19 4.66
C GLU A 150 8.22 -1.22 3.82
N CYS A 151 8.01 -2.51 4.09
CA CYS A 151 8.65 -3.58 3.31
C CYS A 151 7.61 -4.20 2.38
N ASP A 152 7.23 -3.45 1.37
CA ASP A 152 6.16 -3.79 0.42
C ASP A 152 6.64 -3.77 -1.04
N GLY A 153 7.94 -3.56 -1.26
CA GLY A 153 8.54 -3.46 -2.59
C GLY A 153 8.28 -2.12 -3.27
N LEU A 154 7.80 -1.13 -2.53
CA LEU A 154 7.56 0.23 -2.99
C LEU A 154 8.44 1.22 -2.21
N ASP A 155 8.88 2.28 -2.88
CA ASP A 155 9.57 3.42 -2.26
C ASP A 155 8.51 4.36 -1.67
N ASN A 156 8.25 4.21 -0.37
CA ASN A 156 7.14 4.87 0.34
C ASN A 156 7.55 6.25 0.85
N ASP A 157 8.82 6.42 1.24
CA ASP A 157 9.37 7.69 1.67
C ASP A 157 9.88 8.56 0.49
N CYS A 158 9.86 8.01 -0.72
CA CYS A 158 10.18 8.65 -2.00
C CYS A 158 11.60 9.22 -2.03
N ASN A 159 12.56 8.47 -1.50
CA ASN A 159 13.99 8.83 -1.52
C ASN A 159 14.76 8.21 -2.71
N GLY A 160 14.11 7.35 -3.50
CA GLY A 160 14.68 6.69 -4.68
C GLY A 160 15.25 5.30 -4.41
N SER A 161 15.17 4.81 -3.18
CA SER A 161 15.49 3.44 -2.77
C SER A 161 14.20 2.70 -2.40
N THR A 162 14.25 1.37 -2.38
CA THR A 162 13.06 0.55 -2.10
C THR A 162 13.30 -0.31 -0.86
N ASP A 163 12.44 -0.16 0.13
CA ASP A 163 12.47 -0.84 1.43
C ASP A 163 13.79 -0.61 2.22
N GLU A 164 14.43 0.54 2.08
CA GLU A 164 15.70 0.82 2.77
C GLU A 164 15.54 0.85 4.30
N GLY A 165 16.48 0.21 4.98
CA GLY A 165 16.41 0.06 6.44
C GLY A 165 15.26 -0.82 6.94
N LYS A 166 14.48 -1.45 6.04
CA LYS A 166 13.43 -2.43 6.37
C LYS A 166 13.79 -3.86 6.01
N ARG A 167 14.77 -4.02 5.11
CA ARG A 167 15.35 -5.32 4.76
C ARG A 167 16.22 -5.87 5.89
N ASN A 168 16.17 -7.19 6.08
CA ASN A 168 16.99 -7.92 7.04
C ASN A 168 18.43 -8.15 6.53
N ALA A 169 19.25 -8.90 7.28
CA ALA A 169 20.63 -9.22 6.90
C ALA A 169 20.74 -9.88 5.51
N CYS A 170 19.73 -10.68 5.14
CA CYS A 170 19.61 -11.30 3.82
C CYS A 170 19.13 -10.37 2.70
N GLY A 171 18.88 -9.08 2.98
CA GLY A 171 18.35 -8.14 2.00
C GLY A 171 16.87 -8.37 1.63
N THR A 172 16.17 -9.19 2.42
CA THR A 172 14.76 -9.55 2.22
C THR A 172 13.87 -8.89 3.27
N CYS A 173 12.56 -8.84 3.00
CA CYS A 173 11.58 -8.34 3.96
C CYS A 173 11.27 -9.38 5.05
N GLY A 174 11.13 -8.92 6.30
CA GLY A 174 10.74 -9.75 7.44
C GLY A 174 11.93 -10.22 8.29
N ASP A 175 11.68 -11.17 9.18
CA ASP A 175 12.73 -11.73 10.03
C ASP A 175 13.75 -12.51 9.19
N VAL A 176 14.98 -12.56 9.68
CA VAL A 176 16.03 -13.40 9.10
C VAL A 176 15.61 -14.87 9.23
N PRO A 177 15.68 -15.69 8.16
CA PRO A 177 15.45 -17.13 8.26
C PRO A 177 16.36 -17.80 9.28
N GLN A 178 15.98 -18.97 9.77
CA GLN A 178 16.88 -19.78 10.59
C GLN A 178 17.82 -20.57 9.69
N GLU A 179 19.01 -20.88 10.20
CA GLU A 179 19.98 -21.68 9.46
C GLU A 179 19.50 -23.10 9.14
N ILE A 180 19.80 -23.54 7.92
CA ILE A 180 19.59 -24.92 7.47
C ILE A 180 20.96 -25.59 7.38
N CYS A 181 21.25 -26.47 8.33
CA CYS A 181 22.57 -27.11 8.42
C CYS A 181 22.78 -28.16 7.33
N GLY A 182 23.97 -28.17 6.74
CA GLY A 182 24.45 -29.19 5.82
C GLY A 182 24.06 -28.97 4.37
N ASP A 183 23.52 -27.79 4.03
CA ASP A 183 23.26 -27.38 2.64
C ASP A 183 24.39 -26.52 2.06
N GLY A 184 25.34 -26.06 2.89
CA GLY A 184 26.47 -25.24 2.47
C GLY A 184 26.07 -23.81 2.08
N ILE A 185 24.90 -23.35 2.52
CA ILE A 185 24.35 -22.02 2.29
C ILE A 185 24.30 -21.27 3.63
N ASP A 186 24.49 -19.95 3.57
CA ASP A 186 24.29 -19.03 4.69
C ASP A 186 22.84 -18.54 4.64
N ASN A 187 21.93 -19.26 5.30
CA ASN A 187 20.49 -19.00 5.25
C ASN A 187 20.04 -17.88 6.20
N ASP A 188 20.81 -17.59 7.26
CA ASP A 188 20.59 -16.48 8.17
C ASP A 188 21.45 -15.24 7.83
N CYS A 189 22.29 -15.35 6.80
CA CYS A 189 23.07 -14.26 6.23
C CYS A 189 23.98 -13.58 7.27
N ASN A 190 24.60 -14.38 8.14
CA ASN A 190 25.52 -13.92 9.18
C ASN A 190 27.01 -14.05 8.78
N ASP A 191 27.28 -14.32 7.50
CA ASP A 191 28.60 -14.61 6.90
C ASP A 191 29.23 -15.94 7.35
N GLN A 192 28.44 -16.87 7.90
CA GLN A 192 28.90 -18.19 8.30
C GLN A 192 27.98 -19.26 7.73
N MET A 193 28.52 -20.07 6.83
CA MET A 193 27.82 -21.23 6.29
C MET A 193 27.66 -22.30 7.39
N ASP A 194 26.46 -22.84 7.52
CA ASP A 194 26.12 -23.93 8.44
C ASP A 194 26.46 -23.66 9.93
N ASP A 195 26.37 -22.42 10.42
CA ASP A 195 26.52 -22.07 11.85
C ASP A 195 25.17 -22.02 12.60
N GLY A 196 25.16 -21.75 13.91
CA GLY A 196 23.93 -21.56 14.69
C GLY A 196 23.10 -22.84 14.89
N CYS A 197 23.54 -23.93 14.26
CA CYS A 197 23.15 -25.31 14.48
C CYS A 197 23.49 -25.70 15.92
N GLY A 198 22.60 -25.39 16.87
CA GLY A 198 22.68 -25.94 18.23
C GLY A 198 23.00 -27.42 18.14
N THR A 199 23.91 -27.93 19.00
CA THR A 199 24.56 -29.24 18.86
C THR A 199 23.70 -30.28 18.14
N CYS A 200 24.04 -30.57 16.89
CA CYS A 200 24.21 -31.88 16.26
C CYS A 200 24.39 -31.70 14.75
N ASP A 201 25.48 -32.23 14.17
CA ASP A 201 25.59 -32.46 12.73
C ASP A 201 26.10 -33.89 12.44
N PRO A 202 25.42 -34.69 11.60
CA PRO A 202 25.89 -35.95 11.03
C PRO A 202 27.09 -35.84 10.06
N GLY A 203 27.52 -34.62 9.72
CA GLY A 203 28.82 -34.31 9.10
C GLY A 203 29.94 -34.01 10.11
N CYS A 204 29.59 -33.74 11.37
CA CYS A 204 30.58 -33.69 12.45
C CYS A 204 31.00 -35.11 12.82
N GLN A 205 32.29 -35.41 12.64
CA GLN A 205 32.90 -36.62 13.17
C GLN A 205 32.62 -36.74 14.67
N CYS A 206 31.59 -37.52 15.02
CA CYS A 206 31.44 -38.01 16.38
C CYS A 206 32.65 -38.93 16.64
N THR A 207 33.64 -38.43 17.36
CA THR A 207 34.76 -39.24 17.84
C THR A 207 34.22 -40.42 18.65
N ALA A 208 34.82 -41.59 18.46
CA ALA A 208 34.39 -42.86 19.05
C ALA A 208 34.07 -42.74 20.55
N GLY A 209 32.77 -42.70 20.91
CA GLY A 209 32.31 -42.71 22.29
C GLY A 209 31.29 -41.65 22.72
N ALA A 210 30.92 -40.67 21.88
CA ALA A 210 29.81 -39.75 22.18
C ALA A 210 28.47 -40.35 21.72
N ALA A 211 27.57 -40.60 22.66
CA ALA A 211 26.32 -41.32 22.44
C ALA A 211 25.36 -40.57 21.50
N CYS A 212 24.80 -41.27 20.51
CA CYS A 212 23.73 -40.84 19.60
C CYS A 212 22.41 -40.57 20.36
N VAL A 213 22.39 -39.59 21.27
CA VAL A 213 21.18 -39.20 22.01
C VAL A 213 20.56 -38.01 21.28
N CYS A 214 19.36 -38.19 20.73
CA CYS A 214 18.66 -37.08 20.08
C CYS A 214 18.27 -36.02 21.11
N HIS A 215 18.22 -34.76 20.68
CA HIS A 215 17.52 -33.68 21.37
C HIS A 215 16.56 -33.04 20.35
N PRO A 216 15.50 -32.33 20.80
CA PRO A 216 14.69 -31.52 19.89
C PRO A 216 15.63 -30.62 19.06
N PRO A 217 15.71 -30.84 17.74
CA PRO A 217 14.63 -30.56 16.79
C PRO A 217 13.74 -31.76 16.39
N ILE A 218 12.54 -31.42 15.90
CA ILE A 218 11.61 -32.32 15.21
C ILE A 218 11.84 -32.24 13.70
N ASN A 219 11.38 -33.24 12.94
CA ASN A 219 11.37 -33.24 11.47
C ASN A 219 12.77 -33.18 10.80
N GLN A 220 13.75 -33.92 11.34
CA GLN A 220 15.09 -34.05 10.78
C GLN A 220 15.13 -35.09 9.63
N PRO A 221 16.00 -34.94 8.63
CA PRO A 221 16.15 -35.95 7.56
C PRO A 221 16.75 -37.25 8.10
N CYS A 222 16.27 -38.37 7.58
CA CYS A 222 16.75 -39.68 7.96
C CYS A 222 16.69 -40.65 6.77
N PHE A 223 17.52 -41.69 6.84
CA PHE A 223 17.46 -42.82 5.92
C PHE A 223 18.07 -44.03 6.63
N SER A 224 17.33 -45.13 6.71
CA SER A 224 17.78 -46.34 7.39
C SER A 224 18.47 -47.36 6.46
N GLY A 225 18.50 -47.08 5.16
CA GLY A 225 19.25 -47.84 4.15
C GLY A 225 20.75 -47.52 4.13
N SER A 226 21.47 -48.08 3.15
CA SER A 226 22.88 -47.76 2.96
C SER A 226 23.04 -46.30 2.50
N PRO A 227 24.06 -45.55 2.96
CA PRO A 227 24.25 -44.16 2.51
C PRO A 227 24.39 -44.01 0.99
N GLN A 228 24.86 -45.06 0.31
CA GLN A 228 25.04 -45.07 -1.15
C GLN A 228 23.72 -45.21 -1.93
N SER A 229 22.65 -45.73 -1.30
CA SER A 229 21.32 -45.87 -1.94
C SER A 229 20.39 -44.70 -1.64
N ALA A 230 20.79 -43.77 -0.78
CA ALA A 230 19.97 -42.61 -0.44
C ALA A 230 19.85 -41.66 -1.64
N GLY A 231 18.63 -41.46 -2.15
CA GLY A 231 18.37 -40.57 -3.29
C GLY A 231 18.77 -41.16 -4.65
N VAL A 232 19.05 -42.46 -4.71
CA VAL A 232 19.28 -43.21 -5.95
C VAL A 232 18.00 -43.94 -6.34
N GLY A 233 17.63 -43.89 -7.63
CA GLY A 233 16.41 -44.50 -8.11
C GLY A 233 15.15 -43.98 -7.43
N GLU A 234 14.27 -44.91 -7.03
CA GLU A 234 13.06 -44.61 -6.27
C GLU A 234 13.32 -44.42 -4.75
N CYS A 235 14.54 -44.71 -4.28
CA CYS A 235 14.89 -44.55 -2.88
C CYS A 235 14.99 -43.08 -2.50
N ARG A 236 14.37 -42.74 -1.38
CA ARG A 236 14.38 -41.38 -0.86
C ARG A 236 14.46 -41.38 0.66
N SER A 237 15.12 -40.37 1.17
CA SER A 237 15.17 -40.07 2.60
C SER A 237 13.77 -39.72 3.12
N GLY A 238 13.53 -40.07 4.39
CA GLY A 238 12.35 -39.68 5.14
C GLY A 238 12.66 -38.58 6.14
N LEU A 239 11.70 -38.36 7.05
CA LEU A 239 11.84 -37.44 8.17
C LEU A 239 11.55 -38.16 9.49
N HIS A 240 12.35 -37.88 10.52
CA HIS A 240 12.14 -38.38 11.88
C HIS A 240 12.05 -37.24 12.89
N ASP A 241 11.31 -37.48 13.97
CA ASP A 241 11.17 -36.56 15.10
C ASP A 241 11.91 -37.13 16.31
N CYS A 242 12.57 -36.25 17.06
CA CYS A 242 13.07 -36.60 18.38
C CYS A 242 11.89 -36.56 19.37
N VAL A 243 11.52 -37.74 19.90
CA VAL A 243 10.38 -37.88 20.83
C VAL A 243 10.87 -38.20 22.24
N GLN A 244 10.21 -37.63 23.25
CA GLN A 244 10.51 -37.93 24.64
C GLN A 244 9.89 -39.28 25.03
N GLN A 245 10.72 -40.24 25.42
CA GLN A 245 10.30 -41.51 26.01
C GLN A 245 10.81 -41.62 27.45
N GLY A 246 9.96 -41.23 28.40
CA GLY A 246 10.32 -41.17 29.81
C GLY A 246 11.29 -40.02 30.10
N ALA A 247 12.46 -40.33 30.66
CA ALA A 247 13.51 -39.35 30.97
C ALA A 247 14.54 -39.17 29.84
N GLN A 248 14.38 -39.86 28.71
CA GLN A 248 15.31 -39.82 27.58
C GLN A 248 14.58 -39.37 26.31
N TYR A 249 15.37 -38.84 25.38
CA TYR A 249 14.96 -38.49 24.04
C TYR A 249 15.44 -39.57 23.08
N VAL A 250 14.53 -40.08 22.24
CA VAL A 250 14.80 -41.11 21.25
C VAL A 250 14.26 -40.68 19.89
N TRP A 251 15.00 -41.00 18.83
CA TRP A 251 14.49 -40.83 17.47
C TRP A 251 13.31 -41.77 17.26
N ASN A 252 12.24 -41.27 16.65
CA ASN A 252 11.19 -42.15 16.13
C ASN A 252 11.66 -42.83 14.82
N LEU A 253 10.79 -43.64 14.23
CA LEU A 253 11.04 -44.27 12.94
C LEU A 253 11.11 -43.21 11.83
N CYS A 254 11.97 -43.46 10.85
CA CYS A 254 12.07 -42.60 9.69
C CYS A 254 10.79 -42.68 8.85
N ARG A 255 10.02 -41.61 8.82
CA ARG A 255 8.72 -41.57 8.13
C ARG A 255 8.89 -41.10 6.71
N GLY A 256 8.33 -41.85 5.77
CA GLY A 256 8.30 -41.47 4.37
C GLY A 256 9.59 -41.78 3.60
N GLU A 257 10.53 -42.50 4.22
CA GLU A 257 11.64 -43.09 3.48
C GLU A 257 11.13 -44.19 2.52
N VAL A 258 11.82 -44.35 1.40
CA VAL A 258 11.68 -45.52 0.51
C VAL A 258 13.03 -46.21 0.51
N LEU A 259 13.06 -47.43 1.03
CA LEU A 259 14.26 -48.23 1.14
C LEU A 259 14.47 -49.09 -0.10
N PRO A 260 15.72 -49.52 -0.38
CA PRO A 260 16.02 -50.49 -1.42
C PRO A 260 15.14 -51.74 -1.31
N LEU A 261 14.47 -52.09 -2.40
CA LEU A 261 13.73 -53.32 -2.59
C LEU A 261 14.31 -54.08 -3.78
N ALA A 262 14.06 -55.38 -3.91
CA ALA A 262 14.50 -56.08 -5.11
C ALA A 262 13.81 -55.51 -6.37
N GLU A 263 14.55 -55.45 -7.47
CA GLU A 263 14.10 -54.97 -8.79
C GLU A 263 12.74 -55.57 -9.23
N ALA A 264 11.83 -54.70 -9.63
CA ALA A 264 10.52 -55.01 -10.16
C ALA A 264 10.54 -54.94 -11.69
N CYS A 265 10.93 -56.05 -12.31
CA CYS A 265 11.17 -56.12 -13.75
C CYS A 265 10.08 -55.53 -14.66
N ALA A 266 10.56 -54.76 -15.65
CA ALA A 266 9.81 -54.08 -16.70
C ALA A 266 8.91 -52.93 -16.21
N ASP A 267 9.23 -52.33 -15.06
CA ASP A 267 8.65 -51.07 -14.63
C ASP A 267 9.52 -49.84 -15.01
N HIS A 268 10.77 -50.08 -15.47
CA HIS A 268 11.76 -49.07 -15.83
C HIS A 268 12.15 -48.14 -14.68
N LEU A 269 11.96 -48.60 -13.45
CA LEU A 269 12.37 -47.91 -12.24
C LEU A 269 13.55 -48.66 -11.61
N ASP A 270 14.33 -47.92 -10.84
CA ASP A 270 15.45 -48.43 -10.04
C ASP A 270 14.89 -48.62 -8.62
N ASN A 271 14.46 -49.83 -8.30
CA ASN A 271 13.80 -50.16 -7.03
C ASN A 271 14.81 -50.58 -5.95
N ASP A 272 15.97 -51.12 -6.34
CA ASP A 272 17.04 -51.54 -5.45
C ASP A 272 18.09 -50.45 -5.18
N CYS A 273 17.97 -49.35 -5.92
CA CYS A 273 18.66 -48.09 -5.70
C CYS A 273 20.17 -48.24 -5.84
N ASP A 274 20.61 -49.09 -6.76
CA ASP A 274 22.01 -49.28 -7.14
C ASP A 274 22.47 -48.33 -8.26
N GLY A 275 21.53 -47.62 -8.89
CA GLY A 275 21.77 -46.66 -9.98
C GLY A 275 21.50 -47.20 -11.38
N SER A 276 21.00 -48.43 -11.49
CA SER A 276 20.55 -49.06 -12.72
C SER A 276 19.04 -49.36 -12.60
N ALA A 277 18.34 -49.53 -13.73
CA ALA A 277 16.92 -49.91 -13.72
C ALA A 277 16.72 -51.24 -14.45
N ASP A 278 15.87 -52.12 -13.90
CA ASP A 278 15.52 -53.44 -14.43
C ASP A 278 16.71 -54.43 -14.57
N GLU A 279 17.80 -54.25 -13.83
CA GLU A 279 18.91 -55.21 -13.72
C GLU A 279 18.57 -56.38 -12.78
N ASP A 280 19.38 -57.45 -12.84
CA ASP A 280 19.21 -58.65 -12.01
C ASP A 280 17.85 -59.36 -12.06
N CYS A 281 17.02 -58.95 -13.02
CA CYS A 281 15.84 -59.64 -13.49
C CYS A 281 16.23 -60.98 -14.12
N ALA A 282 16.14 -62.03 -13.31
CA ALA A 282 16.33 -63.40 -13.79
C ALA A 282 15.34 -63.67 -14.93
N CYS A 283 15.86 -63.66 -16.16
CA CYS A 283 15.17 -64.13 -17.35
C CYS A 283 14.88 -65.63 -17.17
N SER A 284 13.73 -65.95 -16.57
CA SER A 284 13.16 -67.29 -16.65
C SER A 284 12.65 -67.47 -18.07
N GLY A 285 13.48 -68.16 -18.88
CA GLY A 285 13.40 -68.16 -20.33
C GLY A 285 12.06 -68.61 -20.91
N ALA A 286 11.72 -67.99 -22.05
CA ALA A 286 11.01 -68.67 -23.12
C ALA A 286 12.03 -68.94 -24.24
N SER A 287 12.36 -70.22 -24.39
CA SER A 287 13.17 -70.81 -25.45
C SER A 287 12.54 -70.63 -26.82
N GLN A 288 13.40 -70.35 -27.81
CA GLN A 288 13.30 -70.62 -29.28
C GLN A 288 12.12 -70.03 -30.06
#